data_AF-T1A5R6-F1
#
_entry.id   AF-T1A5R6-F1
#
_cell.length_a   1.000
_cell.length_b   1.000
_cell.length_c   1.000
_cell.angle_alpha   90.00
_cell.angle_beta   90.00
_cell.angle_gamma   90.00
#
_symmetry.space_group_name_H-M   'P 1'
#
loop_
_entity.id
_entity.type
_entity.pdbx_description
1 polymer ?
#
loop_
_entity_poly.entity_id
_entity_poly.type
_entity_poly.pdbx_seq_one_letter_code
_entity_poly.pdbx_strand_id
1 'polypeptide(L)'
;MSKKNSYKIAMVGATGAVGEALLQILHERAFPVSELVPLASERSAGDTVTFAGKQLTVRNLADYDFADVDIAFFSAGGSVSRVHAPRAAAAGAVVIDNTAEFR
;
A
#
# COMPACT_ATOMS: atom_id res chain seq x y z
N MET A 1 -10.94 -19.58 -8.07
CA MET A 1 -11.11 -18.13 -7.82
C MET A 1 -11.27 -17.44 -9.15
N SER A 2 -12.30 -16.61 -9.33
CA SER A 2 -12.49 -15.86 -10.58
C SER A 2 -11.33 -14.88 -10.77
N LYS A 3 -10.80 -14.76 -11.98
CA LYS A 3 -9.66 -13.88 -12.30
C LYS A 3 -10.15 -12.43 -12.20
N LYS A 4 -9.70 -11.67 -11.20
CA LYS A 4 -9.94 -10.21 -11.13
C LYS A 4 -9.18 -9.53 -12.26
N ASN A 5 -9.85 -8.61 -12.97
CA ASN A 5 -9.25 -7.84 -14.07
C ASN A 5 -8.39 -6.67 -13.58
N SER A 6 -8.58 -6.24 -12.32
CA SER A 6 -7.79 -5.21 -11.65
C SER A 6 -7.93 -5.29 -10.13
N TYR A 7 -7.02 -4.65 -9.41
CA TYR A 7 -6.88 -4.75 -7.96
C TYR A 7 -6.85 -3.37 -7.31
N LYS A 8 -7.52 -3.24 -6.17
CA LYS A 8 -7.34 -2.10 -5.26
C LYS A 8 -6.12 -2.34 -4.38
N ILE A 9 -5.15 -1.44 -4.47
CA ILE A 9 -3.85 -1.58 -3.79
C ILE A 9 -3.70 -0.54 -2.69
N ALA A 10 -3.34 -0.99 -1.49
CA ALA A 10 -2.81 -0.13 -0.44
C ALA A 10 -1.27 -0.20 -0.43
N MET A 11 -0.61 0.96 -0.42
CA MET A 11 0.85 1.05 -0.31
C MET A 11 1.22 1.68 1.03
N VAL A 12 1.62 0.86 2.00
CA VAL A 12 2.04 1.31 3.33
C VAL A 12 3.53 1.62 3.36
N GLY A 13 3.87 2.87 3.64
CA GLY A 13 5.22 3.42 3.44
C GLY A 13 5.41 4.01 2.04
N ALA A 14 4.34 4.57 1.45
CA ALA A 14 4.34 5.09 0.09
C ALA A 14 5.34 6.24 -0.15
N THR A 15 5.69 7.02 0.87
CA THR A 15 6.64 8.14 0.79
C THR A 15 8.11 7.72 1.03
N GLY A 16 8.36 6.44 1.32
CA GLY A 16 9.71 5.91 1.46
C GLY A 16 10.29 5.46 0.12
N ALA A 17 11.62 5.39 0.02
CA ALA A 17 12.33 5.04 -1.21
C ALA A 17 11.86 3.71 -1.85
N VAL A 18 11.58 2.69 -1.03
CA VAL A 18 11.05 1.40 -1.52
C VAL A 18 9.61 1.53 -1.98
N GLY A 19 8.79 2.33 -1.29
CA GLY A 19 7.41 2.58 -1.69
C GLY A 19 7.34 3.26 -3.05
N GLU A 20 8.09 4.35 -3.22
CA GLU A 20 8.18 5.07 -4.50
C GLU A 20 8.67 4.16 -5.64
N ALA A 21 9.71 3.37 -5.41
CA ALA A 21 10.21 2.41 -6.39
C ALA A 21 9.15 1.35 -6.75
N LEU A 22 8.40 0.84 -5.77
CA LEU A 22 7.34 -0.13 -6.01
C LEU A 22 6.19 0.48 -6.82
N LEU A 23 5.81 1.74 -6.55
CA LEU A 23 4.81 2.45 -7.34
C LEU A 23 5.25 2.63 -8.80
N GLN A 24 6.51 2.98 -9.02
CA GLN A 24 7.10 3.07 -10.35
C GLN A 24 7.07 1.72 -11.07
N ILE A 25 7.51 0.64 -10.41
CA ILE A 25 7.49 -0.71 -10.98
C ILE A 25 6.07 -1.17 -11.32
N LEU A 26 5.09 -0.93 -10.45
CA LEU A 26 3.68 -1.27 -10.73
C LEU A 26 3.20 -0.59 -12.01
N HIS A 27 3.58 0.67 -12.22
CA HIS A 27 3.23 1.40 -13.43
C HIS A 27 3.96 0.87 -14.67
N GLU A 28 5.30 0.73 -14.60
CA GLU A 28 6.14 0.24 -15.71
C GLU A 28 5.73 -1.16 -16.19
N ARG A 29 5.31 -2.02 -15.26
CA ARG A 29 4.85 -3.38 -15.57
C ARG A 29 3.40 -3.45 -16.03
N ALA A 30 2.73 -2.30 -16.18
CA ALA A 30 1.30 -2.21 -16.46
C ALA A 30 0.47 -3.11 -15.54
N PHE A 31 0.82 -3.15 -14.25
CA PHE A 31 0.09 -3.95 -13.27
C PHE A 31 -1.36 -3.44 -13.22
N PRO A 32 -2.37 -4.33 -13.22
CA PRO A 32 -3.75 -3.92 -13.35
C PRO A 32 -4.28 -3.34 -12.01
N VAL A 33 -4.02 -2.05 -11.79
CA VAL A 33 -4.49 -1.31 -10.61
C VAL A 33 -5.82 -0.62 -10.92
N SER A 34 -6.86 -0.88 -10.14
CA SER A 34 -8.14 -0.15 -10.22
C SER A 34 -8.09 1.13 -9.39
N GLU A 35 -7.53 1.05 -8.19
CA GLU A 35 -7.33 2.16 -7.26
C GLU A 35 -6.01 1.95 -6.51
N LEU A 36 -5.22 3.01 -6.37
CA LEU A 36 -4.03 3.02 -5.53
C LEU A 36 -4.25 3.95 -4.34
N VAL A 37 -4.05 3.44 -3.13
CA VAL A 37 -4.17 4.19 -1.89
C VAL A 37 -2.79 4.27 -1.22
N PRO A 38 -2.08 5.41 -1.36
CA PRO A 38 -0.83 5.62 -0.66
C PRO A 38 -1.09 5.93 0.82
N LEU A 39 -0.42 5.18 1.70
CA LEU A 39 -0.54 5.26 3.15
C LEU A 39 0.82 5.52 3.78
N ALA A 40 0.86 6.42 4.76
CA ALA A 40 2.04 6.69 5.57
C ALA A 40 1.64 7.06 7.01
N SER A 41 2.62 7.40 7.84
CA SER A 41 2.34 7.94 9.18
C SER A 41 1.61 9.28 9.10
N GLU A 42 1.00 9.69 10.22
CA GLU A 42 0.34 11.00 10.36
C GLU A 42 1.24 12.16 9.90
N ARG A 43 2.55 12.09 10.17
CA ARG A 43 3.53 13.10 9.74
C ARG A 43 3.55 13.34 8.24
N SER A 44 3.26 12.31 7.45
CA SER A 44 3.26 12.35 5.98
C SER A 44 1.85 12.33 5.39
N ALA A 45 0.81 12.30 6.21
CA ALA A 45 -0.55 12.41 5.71
C ALA A 45 -0.75 13.81 5.12
N GLY A 46 -1.32 13.89 3.92
CA GLY A 46 -1.44 15.14 3.16
C GLY A 46 -0.30 15.41 2.16
N ASP A 47 0.83 14.70 2.28
CA ASP A 47 1.86 14.69 1.23
C ASP A 47 1.28 14.10 -0.07
N THR A 48 2.04 14.19 -1.16
CA THR A 48 1.67 13.60 -2.45
C THR A 48 2.73 12.65 -2.95
N VAL A 49 2.30 11.59 -3.62
CA VAL A 49 3.15 10.69 -4.40
C VAL A 49 2.64 10.65 -5.84
N THR A 50 3.53 10.35 -6.78
CA THR A 50 3.13 10.23 -8.19
C THR A 50 2.93 8.77 -8.57
N PHE A 51 1.81 8.45 -9.21
CA PHE A 51 1.55 7.14 -9.79
C PHE A 51 0.87 7.30 -11.15
N ALA A 52 1.44 6.68 -12.20
CA ALA A 52 0.94 6.77 -13.57
C ALA A 52 0.69 8.22 -14.04
N GLY A 53 1.61 9.13 -13.71
CA GLY A 53 1.52 10.56 -14.05
C GLY A 53 0.50 11.37 -13.23
N LYS A 54 -0.16 10.77 -12.23
CA LYS A 54 -1.14 11.43 -11.37
C LYS A 54 -0.55 11.63 -9.96
N GLN A 55 -0.79 12.80 -9.38
CA GLN A 55 -0.50 13.03 -7.96
C GLN A 55 -1.63 12.44 -7.10
N LEU A 56 -1.26 11.61 -6.14
CA LEU A 56 -2.16 10.99 -5.18
C LEU A 56 -1.82 11.48 -3.78
N THR A 57 -2.83 11.94 -3.04
CA THR A 57 -2.68 12.37 -1.66
C THR A 57 -2.48 11.17 -0.75
N VAL A 58 -1.42 11.22 0.06
CA VAL A 58 -1.09 10.23 1.08
C VAL A 58 -2.10 10.33 2.23
N ARG A 59 -2.71 9.20 2.60
CA ARG A 59 -3.67 9.12 3.72
C ARG A 59 -2.98 8.61 4.99
N ASN A 60 -3.52 8.96 6.15
CA ASN A 60 -3.02 8.47 7.43
C ASN A 60 -3.28 6.97 7.57
N LEU A 61 -2.23 6.18 7.79
CA LEU A 61 -2.30 4.74 8.00
C LEU A 61 -3.07 4.36 9.27
N ALA A 62 -2.96 5.18 10.33
CA ALA A 62 -3.56 4.86 11.62
C ALA A 62 -5.08 4.65 11.50
N ASP A 63 -5.72 5.55 10.76
CA ASP A 63 -7.17 5.67 10.60
C ASP A 63 -7.71 4.93 9.38
N TYR A 64 -6.83 4.32 8.57
CA TYR A 64 -7.25 3.68 7.33
C TYR A 64 -7.96 2.35 7.59
N ASP A 65 -9.15 2.22 6.99
CA ASP A 65 -9.88 0.96 6.88
C ASP A 65 -9.44 0.22 5.62
N PHE A 66 -8.99 -1.03 5.80
CA PHE A 66 -8.53 -1.90 4.72
C PHE A 66 -9.69 -2.67 4.05
N ALA A 67 -10.94 -2.39 4.39
CA ALA A 67 -12.10 -2.92 3.68
C ALA A 67 -11.96 -2.71 2.17
N ASP A 68 -12.29 -3.75 1.41
CA ASP A 68 -12.21 -3.82 -0.06
C ASP A 68 -10.80 -3.66 -0.66
N VAL A 69 -9.73 -3.62 0.15
CA VAL A 69 -8.36 -3.67 -0.36
C VAL A 69 -8.05 -5.10 -0.81
N ASP A 70 -7.58 -5.25 -2.05
CA ASP A 70 -7.21 -6.54 -2.60
C ASP A 70 -5.79 -6.94 -2.19
N ILE A 71 -4.86 -6.00 -2.30
CA ILE A 71 -3.43 -6.21 -2.03
C ILE A 71 -2.91 -5.04 -1.20
N ALA A 72 -2.20 -5.36 -0.12
CA ALA A 72 -1.53 -4.37 0.71
C ALA A 72 -0.02 -4.64 0.75
N PHE A 73 0.76 -3.72 0.18
CA PHE A 73 2.22 -3.75 0.25
C PHE A 73 2.69 -3.00 1.50
N PHE A 74 3.59 -3.62 2.27
CA PHE A 74 4.17 -3.01 3.46
C PHE A 74 5.66 -2.81 3.31
N SER A 75 6.09 -1.56 3.47
CA SER A 75 7.51 -1.18 3.50
C SER A 75 7.74 0.03 4.42
N ALA A 76 7.19 -0.03 5.63
CA ALA A 76 7.23 1.06 6.62
C ALA A 76 7.98 0.71 7.93
N GLY A 77 8.69 -0.43 7.95
CA GLY A 77 9.41 -0.94 9.12
C GLY A 77 8.61 -1.94 9.95
N GLY A 78 9.32 -2.83 10.67
CA GLY A 78 8.70 -4.00 11.32
C GLY A 78 7.66 -3.66 12.39
N SER A 79 7.87 -2.59 13.16
CA SER A 79 6.90 -2.13 14.17
C SER A 79 5.57 -1.70 13.55
N VAL A 80 5.60 -1.08 12.36
CA VAL A 80 4.39 -0.72 11.60
C VAL A 80 3.71 -1.98 11.04
N SER A 81 4.49 -2.89 10.43
CA SER A 81 3.95 -4.15 9.91
C SER A 81 3.31 -4.99 11.02
N ARG A 82 3.91 -5.07 12.21
CA ARG A 82 3.38 -5.82 13.37
C ARG A 82 1.95 -5.44 13.71
N VAL A 83 1.61 -4.15 13.58
CA VAL A 83 0.30 -3.61 13.93
C VAL A 83 -0.66 -3.66 12.74
N HIS A 84 -0.23 -3.21 11.56
CA HIS A 84 -1.13 -2.92 10.45
C HIS A 84 -1.24 -4.05 9.43
N ALA A 85 -0.23 -4.92 9.31
CA ALA A 85 -0.30 -6.06 8.43
C ALA A 85 -1.39 -7.05 8.87
N PRO A 86 -1.54 -7.41 10.17
CA PRO A 86 -2.68 -8.22 10.63
C PRO A 86 -4.03 -7.52 10.42
N ARG A 87 -4.11 -6.20 10.59
CA ARG A 87 -5.33 -5.42 10.31
C ARG A 87 -5.76 -5.55 8.84
N ALA A 88 -4.82 -5.40 7.92
CA ALA A 88 -5.09 -5.54 6.48
C ALA A 88 -5.49 -6.98 6.10
N ALA A 89 -4.76 -7.98 6.62
CA ALA A 89 -5.09 -9.39 6.40
C ALA A 89 -6.47 -9.77 6.96
N ALA A 90 -6.81 -9.29 8.16
CA ALA A 90 -8.12 -9.52 8.79
C ALA A 90 -9.28 -8.87 8.00
N ALA A 91 -9.02 -7.76 7.30
CA ALA A 91 -9.97 -7.13 6.39
C ALA A 91 -10.10 -7.85 5.02
N GLY A 92 -9.31 -8.90 4.79
CA GLY A 92 -9.37 -9.73 3.57
C GLY A 92 -8.31 -9.42 2.52
N ALA A 93 -7.43 -8.44 2.75
CA ALA A 93 -6.36 -8.11 1.81
C ALA A 93 -5.26 -9.19 1.79
N VAL A 94 -4.71 -9.46 0.60
CA VAL A 94 -3.44 -10.18 0.50
C VAL A 94 -2.31 -9.24 0.91
N VAL A 95 -1.61 -9.59 1.98
CA VAL A 95 -0.52 -8.78 2.52
C VAL A 95 0.82 -9.27 1.97
N ILE A 96 1.60 -8.33 1.40
CA ILE A 96 2.97 -8.56 0.96
C ILE A 96 3.87 -7.64 1.79
N ASP A 97 4.54 -8.22 2.80
CA ASP A 97 5.38 -7.46 3.73
C ASP A 97 6.88 -7.54 3.39
N ASN A 98 7.45 -6.41 2.99
CA ASN A 98 8.88 -6.27 2.73
C ASN A 98 9.69 -5.89 3.99
N THR A 99 9.12 -6.06 5.19
CA THR A 99 9.87 -5.96 6.45
C THR A 99 10.37 -7.32 6.93
N ALA A 100 11.12 -7.32 8.04
CA ALA A 100 11.58 -8.53 8.71
C ALA A 100 10.56 -9.11 9.72
N GLU A 101 9.40 -8.48 9.89
CA GLU A 101 8.47 -8.78 10.98
C GLU A 101 7.84 -10.18 10.91
N PHE A 102 7.56 -10.69 9.71
CA PHE A 102 6.88 -11.98 9.50
C PHE A 102 7.75 -12.97 8.69
N ARG A 103 9.08 -12.92 8.83
CA ARG A 103 10.03 -13.79 8.13
C ARG A 103 10.58 -14.91 9.00
#